data_AF-A0AAN0VKW7-F1
#
_entry.id   AF-A0AAN0VKW7-F1
#
_cell.length_a   1.000
_cell.length_b   1.000
_cell.length_c   1.000
_cell.angle_alpha   90.00
_cell.angle_beta   90.00
_cell.angle_gamma   90.00
#
_symmetry.space_group_name_H-M   'P 1'
#
loop_
_entity.id
_entity.type
_entity.pdbx_description
1 polymer ?
#
loop_
_entity_poly.entity_id
_entity_poly.type
_entity_poly.pdbx_seq_one_letter_code
_entity_poly.pdbx_strand_id
1 'polypeptide(L)'
;MRNTQLSPADRAIEYVRTTVLSPALNSALPLEIKNKVKHVNRWLPNFKRVGDLSIYLSRFDGDRSSAVYSAMKAHGLTTFEDISSEFNRRFSRWITDATRPSDFVVGENYSPYDILIFVQNYDLRSGGMFVLDSDGKPNFVVIKATFNGGRYANEWLVRDKKLKYFLKSKGNVFGEHYKPNAAILGITDIPILTFVRDNDELPFTYAGVFKYKKIHRESDGSKWFELDRDKLDSFGGAIDARLVQDDLTTRIEKSFALPDNELERLAREAPKKPTRFLVRTTAFDRDPNIIALVLRRAQGFCQECGNPSPFSRKKDGTPYLEVHHRVPLAQGGDDSLENAVALCPNCHRRMHFG
;
A
#
# COMPACT_ATOMS: atom_id res chain seq x y z
N MET A 1 -11.98 -20.50 31.47
CA MET A 1 -10.86 -20.16 30.56
C MET A 1 -11.46 -19.78 29.22
N ARG A 2 -11.37 -18.51 28.81
CA ARG A 2 -11.98 -18.06 27.54
C ARG A 2 -11.25 -18.75 26.39
N ASN A 3 -11.98 -19.51 25.61
CA ASN A 3 -11.49 -20.15 24.39
C ASN A 3 -11.26 -19.03 23.36
N THR A 4 -10.08 -18.40 23.38
CA THR A 4 -9.70 -17.35 22.43
C THR A 4 -9.61 -17.98 21.05
N GLN A 5 -10.60 -17.69 20.21
CA GLN A 5 -10.62 -18.15 18.82
C GLN A 5 -9.39 -17.57 18.12
N LEU A 6 -8.47 -18.44 17.70
CA LEU A 6 -7.23 -18.06 16.99
C LEU A 6 -7.55 -17.14 15.81
N SER A 7 -6.75 -16.09 15.61
CA SER A 7 -6.92 -15.19 14.46
C SER A 7 -6.72 -15.95 13.13
N PRO A 8 -7.21 -15.44 11.99
CA PRO A 8 -6.93 -16.06 10.69
C PRO A 8 -5.43 -16.26 10.43
N ALA A 9 -4.59 -15.30 10.84
CA ALA A 9 -3.13 -15.40 10.70
C ALA A 9 -2.56 -16.51 11.59
N ASP A 10 -2.98 -16.59 12.86
CA ASP A 10 -2.51 -17.65 13.78
C ASP A 10 -2.89 -19.05 13.28
N ARG A 11 -4.09 -19.21 12.72
CA ARG A 11 -4.52 -20.49 12.12
C ARG A 11 -3.70 -20.84 10.88
N ALA A 12 -3.34 -19.85 10.06
CA ALA A 12 -2.50 -20.04 8.89
C ALA A 12 -1.06 -20.42 9.27
N ILE A 13 -0.51 -19.72 10.27
CA ILE A 13 0.80 -20.03 10.88
C ILE A 13 0.80 -21.45 11.43
N GLU A 14 -0.22 -21.83 12.20
CA GLU A 14 -0.29 -23.16 12.81
C GLU A 14 -0.42 -24.26 11.76
N TYR A 15 -1.17 -24.03 10.69
CA TYR A 15 -1.25 -24.96 9.58
C TYR A 15 0.12 -25.19 8.93
N VAL A 16 0.87 -24.13 8.61
CA VAL A 16 2.23 -24.24 8.06
C VAL A 16 3.18 -24.93 9.03
N ARG A 17 3.10 -24.57 10.32
CA ARG A 17 3.93 -25.12 11.39
C ARG A 17 3.72 -26.63 11.52
N THR A 18 2.48 -27.07 11.68
CA THR A 18 2.12 -28.48 11.91
C THR A 18 2.31 -29.35 10.67
N THR A 19 2.06 -28.81 9.49
CA THR A 19 2.11 -29.59 8.24
C THR A 19 3.52 -29.71 7.67
N VAL A 20 4.38 -28.70 7.84
CA VAL A 20 5.70 -28.65 7.19
C VAL A 20 6.83 -28.53 8.21
N LEU A 21 6.83 -27.49 9.06
CA LEU A 21 7.99 -27.17 9.90
C LEU A 21 8.25 -28.21 11.01
N SER A 22 7.24 -28.53 11.81
CA SER A 22 7.39 -29.46 12.94
C SER A 22 7.80 -30.85 12.48
N PRO A 23 7.18 -31.46 11.45
CA PRO A 23 7.65 -32.74 10.88
C PRO A 23 9.11 -32.66 10.41
N ALA A 24 9.48 -31.60 9.69
CA ALA A 24 10.84 -31.44 9.19
C ALA A 24 11.88 -31.32 10.32
N LEU A 25 11.62 -30.50 11.34
CA LEU A 25 12.54 -30.29 12.46
C LEU A 25 12.72 -31.55 13.33
N ASN A 26 11.66 -32.35 13.46
CA ASN A 26 11.65 -33.59 14.26
C ASN A 26 12.11 -34.84 13.49
N SER A 27 12.31 -34.74 12.18
CA SER A 27 12.77 -35.86 11.33
C SER A 27 14.29 -36.12 11.41
N ALA A 28 14.78 -37.11 10.68
CA ALA A 28 16.22 -37.40 10.55
C ALA A 28 16.97 -36.53 9.52
N LEU A 29 16.39 -35.41 9.07
CA LEU A 29 17.01 -34.53 8.07
C LEU A 29 18.42 -34.05 8.47
N PRO A 30 19.34 -33.85 7.51
CA PRO A 30 20.66 -33.29 7.76
C PRO A 30 20.60 -31.94 8.48
N LEU A 31 21.58 -31.67 9.35
CA LEU A 31 21.62 -30.44 10.16
C LEU A 31 21.57 -29.17 9.29
N GLU A 32 22.23 -29.17 8.12
CA GLU A 32 22.20 -28.04 7.19
C GLU A 32 20.77 -27.74 6.70
N ILE A 33 19.99 -28.78 6.35
CA ILE A 33 18.60 -28.64 5.92
C ILE A 33 17.74 -28.17 7.10
N LYS A 34 17.92 -28.77 8.29
CA LYS A 34 17.23 -28.30 9.50
C LYS A 34 17.52 -26.84 9.82
N ASN A 35 18.74 -26.35 9.59
CA ASN A 35 19.07 -24.94 9.79
C ASN A 35 18.33 -24.02 8.81
N LYS A 36 18.16 -24.42 7.54
CA LYS A 36 17.32 -23.71 6.56
C LYS A 36 15.85 -23.69 6.98
N VAL A 37 15.32 -24.80 7.49
CA VAL A 37 13.95 -24.88 8.04
C VAL A 37 13.79 -24.01 9.29
N LYS A 38 14.78 -24.00 10.20
CA LYS A 38 14.79 -23.13 11.40
C LYS A 38 14.75 -21.65 11.02
N HIS A 39 15.39 -21.25 9.93
CA HIS A 39 15.30 -19.89 9.43
C HIS A 39 13.85 -19.51 9.10
N VAL A 40 13.11 -20.36 8.38
CA VAL A 40 11.69 -20.15 8.10
C VAL A 40 10.86 -20.08 9.39
N ASN A 41 11.13 -20.99 10.33
CA ASN A 41 10.43 -21.03 11.62
C ASN A 41 10.65 -19.76 12.47
N ARG A 42 11.75 -19.02 12.26
CA ARG A 42 11.99 -17.72 12.92
C ARG A 42 11.07 -16.63 12.38
N TRP A 43 10.78 -16.63 11.08
CA TRP A 43 9.94 -15.62 10.45
C TRP A 43 8.45 -15.88 10.70
N LEU A 44 8.03 -17.15 10.68
CA LEU A 44 6.63 -17.55 10.69
C LEU A 44 5.77 -16.90 11.80
N PRO A 45 6.21 -16.76 13.07
CA PRO A 45 5.41 -16.14 14.12
C PRO A 45 5.15 -14.63 13.94
N ASN A 46 5.90 -13.97 13.05
CA ASN A 46 5.84 -12.52 12.89
C ASN A 46 4.85 -12.06 11.80
N PHE A 47 4.21 -12.99 11.08
CA PHE A 47 3.19 -12.65 10.09
C PHE A 47 1.88 -12.29 10.78
N LYS A 48 1.47 -11.03 10.65
CA LYS A 48 0.21 -10.53 11.22
C LYS A 48 -1.00 -10.73 10.29
N ARG A 49 -0.75 -10.98 9.00
CA ARG A 49 -1.79 -11.14 7.98
C ARG A 49 -1.55 -12.37 7.12
N VAL A 50 -2.64 -13.00 6.68
CA VAL A 50 -2.59 -14.20 5.86
C VAL A 50 -1.99 -13.92 4.48
N GLY A 51 -2.28 -12.76 3.87
CA GLY A 51 -1.74 -12.40 2.57
C GLY A 51 -0.22 -12.23 2.59
N ASP A 52 0.34 -11.62 3.65
CA ASP A 52 1.80 -11.52 3.80
C ASP A 52 2.47 -12.91 3.92
N LEU A 53 1.83 -13.83 4.65
CA LEU A 53 2.29 -15.21 4.74
C LEU A 53 2.16 -15.94 3.39
N SER A 54 1.07 -15.74 2.65
CA SER A 54 0.88 -16.30 1.30
C SER A 54 1.97 -15.81 0.34
N ILE A 55 2.27 -14.51 0.34
CA ILE A 55 3.37 -13.91 -0.44
C ILE A 55 4.73 -14.50 -0.04
N TYR A 56 4.96 -14.73 1.25
CA TYR A 56 6.19 -15.36 1.71
C TYR A 56 6.31 -16.81 1.21
N LEU A 57 5.22 -17.58 1.27
CA LEU A 57 5.20 -18.98 0.85
C LEU A 57 5.34 -19.15 -0.66
N SER A 58 4.82 -18.22 -1.46
CA SER A 58 4.92 -18.29 -2.93
C SER A 58 6.37 -18.22 -3.44
N ARG A 59 7.32 -17.79 -2.60
CA ARG A 59 8.76 -17.84 -2.90
C ARG A 59 9.31 -19.26 -3.03
N PHE A 60 8.63 -20.24 -2.45
CA PHE A 60 8.98 -21.66 -2.59
C PHE A 60 8.26 -22.28 -3.81
N ASP A 61 7.17 -21.67 -4.29
CA ASP A 61 6.40 -22.21 -5.40
C ASP A 61 7.24 -22.30 -6.68
N GLY A 62 7.29 -23.49 -7.26
CA GLY A 62 7.95 -23.75 -8.55
C GLY A 62 9.40 -24.20 -8.46
N ASP A 63 10.12 -24.00 -7.34
CA ASP A 63 11.49 -24.48 -7.19
C ASP A 63 11.56 -25.88 -6.55
N ARG A 64 11.10 -26.88 -7.31
CA ARG A 64 11.26 -28.30 -6.94
C ARG A 64 12.69 -28.82 -7.11
N SER A 65 13.64 -27.95 -7.45
CA SER A 65 15.05 -28.30 -7.61
C SER A 65 15.88 -27.99 -6.36
N SER A 66 15.30 -27.31 -5.36
CA SER A 66 16.02 -26.93 -4.16
C SER A 66 16.52 -28.16 -3.37
N ALA A 67 17.70 -28.03 -2.75
CA ALA A 67 18.26 -29.07 -1.89
C ALA A 67 17.35 -29.36 -0.67
N VAL A 68 16.59 -28.35 -0.21
CA VAL A 68 15.63 -28.50 0.88
C VAL A 68 14.44 -29.35 0.43
N TYR A 69 13.84 -29.04 -0.73
CA TYR A 69 12.75 -29.80 -1.30
C TYR A 69 13.14 -31.27 -1.48
N SER A 70 14.25 -31.51 -2.18
CA SER A 70 14.75 -32.87 -2.48
C SER A 70 15.00 -33.68 -1.20
N ALA A 71 15.66 -33.08 -0.21
CA ALA A 71 15.93 -33.75 1.06
C ALA A 71 14.65 -34.07 1.84
N MET A 72 13.69 -33.15 1.88
CA MET A 72 12.40 -33.36 2.54
C MET A 72 11.57 -34.46 1.86
N LYS A 73 11.50 -34.46 0.53
CA LYS A 73 10.79 -35.51 -0.23
C LYS A 73 11.43 -36.88 -0.05
N ALA A 74 12.76 -36.98 -0.03
CA ALA A 74 13.48 -38.24 0.22
C ALA A 74 13.15 -38.85 1.59
N HIS A 75 12.71 -38.03 2.56
CA HIS A 75 12.27 -38.47 3.89
C HIS A 75 10.74 -38.61 4.01
N GLY A 76 10.00 -38.56 2.89
CA GLY A 76 8.54 -38.67 2.89
C GLY A 76 7.82 -37.50 3.54
N LEU A 77 8.47 -36.34 3.68
CA LEU A 77 7.91 -35.17 4.34
C LEU A 77 7.14 -34.28 3.36
N THR A 78 6.12 -33.61 3.89
CA THR A 78 5.40 -32.55 3.19
C THR A 78 6.24 -31.27 3.14
N THR A 79 6.31 -30.64 1.97
CA THR A 79 7.10 -29.42 1.72
C THR A 79 6.21 -28.17 1.63
N PHE A 80 6.81 -26.98 1.53
CA PHE A 80 6.03 -25.74 1.34
C PHE A 80 5.32 -25.73 0.00
N GLU A 81 5.99 -26.25 -1.03
CA GLU A 81 5.54 -26.42 -2.40
C GLU A 81 4.33 -27.35 -2.48
N ASP A 82 4.30 -28.40 -1.64
CA ASP A 82 3.18 -29.34 -1.58
C ASP A 82 1.92 -28.72 -0.96
N ILE A 83 2.07 -27.77 -0.02
CA ILE A 83 0.92 -27.17 0.69
C ILE A 83 0.36 -25.92 0.04
N SER A 84 1.05 -25.30 -0.93
CA SER A 84 0.67 -23.98 -1.46
C SER A 84 -0.77 -23.92 -2.01
N SER A 85 -1.17 -24.88 -2.84
CA SER A 85 -2.53 -24.94 -3.38
C SER A 85 -3.59 -25.12 -2.29
N GLU A 86 -3.33 -25.99 -1.31
CA GLU A 86 -4.23 -26.23 -0.19
C GLU A 86 -4.33 -25.01 0.73
N PHE A 87 -3.20 -24.36 1.03
CA PHE A 87 -3.12 -23.15 1.81
C PHE A 87 -4.00 -22.05 1.18
N ASN A 88 -3.81 -21.79 -0.12
CA ASN A 88 -4.55 -20.77 -0.83
C ASN A 88 -6.06 -21.08 -0.89
N ARG A 89 -6.45 -22.35 -1.03
CA ARG A 89 -7.85 -22.75 -0.95
C ARG A 89 -8.42 -22.52 0.44
N ARG A 90 -7.74 -23.01 1.48
CA ARG A 90 -8.16 -22.97 2.88
C ARG A 90 -8.28 -21.56 3.44
N PHE A 91 -7.41 -20.66 3.02
CA PHE A 91 -7.37 -19.28 3.50
C PHE A 91 -7.75 -18.24 2.43
N SER A 92 -8.41 -18.67 1.34
CA SER A 92 -8.79 -17.87 0.16
C SER A 92 -9.46 -16.53 0.48
N ARG A 93 -10.21 -16.43 1.58
CA ARG A 93 -10.83 -15.18 2.03
C ARG A 93 -9.82 -14.10 2.45
N TRP A 94 -8.61 -14.49 2.87
CA TRP A 94 -7.61 -13.58 3.47
C TRP A 94 -6.28 -13.55 2.69
N ILE A 95 -6.11 -14.32 1.61
CA ILE A 95 -4.85 -14.33 0.84
C ILE A 95 -4.53 -12.98 0.18
N THR A 96 -5.52 -12.10 0.00
CA THR A 96 -5.31 -10.74 -0.53
C THR A 96 -5.15 -9.67 0.56
N ASP A 97 -5.25 -10.07 1.84
CA ASP A 97 -5.02 -9.20 2.99
C ASP A 97 -3.53 -9.22 3.34
N ALA A 98 -2.77 -8.40 2.62
CA ALA A 98 -1.35 -8.16 2.85
C ALA A 98 -1.16 -6.75 3.42
N THR A 99 -0.04 -6.53 4.10
CA THR A 99 0.33 -5.22 4.67
C THR A 99 0.53 -4.20 3.56
N ARG A 100 -0.05 -3.02 3.75
CA ARG A 100 -0.04 -1.89 2.82
C ARG A 100 0.67 -0.71 3.47
N PRO A 101 1.20 0.23 2.68
CA PRO A 101 1.74 1.49 3.21
C PRO A 101 0.81 2.20 4.20
N SER A 102 -0.51 2.17 3.95
CA SER A 102 -1.52 2.83 4.77
C SER A 102 -1.80 2.14 6.11
N ASP A 103 -1.23 0.96 6.35
CA ASP A 103 -1.35 0.25 7.62
C ASP A 103 -0.33 0.76 8.66
N PHE A 104 0.62 1.60 8.24
CA PHE A 104 1.57 2.25 9.13
C PHE A 104 1.03 3.59 9.64
N VAL A 105 1.02 3.77 10.95
CA VAL A 105 0.49 4.95 11.65
C VAL A 105 1.66 5.76 12.19
N VAL A 106 1.64 7.06 11.90
CA VAL A 106 2.72 7.97 12.32
C VAL A 106 2.81 7.98 13.84
N GLY A 107 4.03 7.82 14.36
CA GLY A 107 4.30 7.76 15.80
C GLY A 107 4.18 6.36 16.42
N GLU A 108 3.62 5.38 15.70
CA GLU A 108 3.54 4.01 16.18
C GLU A 108 4.84 3.24 15.98
N ASN A 109 5.03 2.21 16.81
CA ASN A 109 6.23 1.38 16.84
C ASN A 109 6.05 0.07 16.06
N TYR A 110 7.09 -0.28 15.32
CA TYR A 110 7.17 -1.44 14.44
C TYR A 110 8.48 -2.19 14.68
N SER A 111 8.41 -3.51 14.71
CA SER A 111 9.59 -4.35 14.77
C SER A 111 10.32 -4.36 13.43
N PRO A 112 11.61 -4.75 13.41
CA PRO A 112 12.29 -5.04 12.15
C PRO A 112 11.54 -6.05 11.28
N TYR A 113 10.86 -7.03 11.88
CA TYR A 113 10.06 -8.02 11.15
C TYR A 113 8.87 -7.39 10.43
N ASP A 114 8.13 -6.47 11.08
CA ASP A 114 6.99 -5.80 10.47
C ASP A 114 7.37 -5.10 9.16
N ILE A 115 8.49 -4.35 9.21
CA ILE A 115 9.00 -3.60 8.06
C ILE A 115 9.52 -4.56 6.99
N LEU A 116 10.29 -5.58 7.40
CA LEU A 116 10.93 -6.53 6.49
C LEU A 116 9.95 -7.47 5.79
N ILE A 117 8.89 -7.88 6.47
CA ILE A 117 7.77 -8.62 5.86
C ILE A 117 7.08 -7.74 4.82
N PHE A 118 6.77 -6.49 5.17
CA PHE A 118 6.12 -5.55 4.25
C PHE A 118 6.95 -5.30 2.98
N VAL A 119 8.28 -5.11 3.11
CA VAL A 119 9.16 -4.92 1.95
C VAL A 119 9.57 -6.24 1.27
N GLN A 120 9.00 -7.38 1.70
CA GLN A 120 9.27 -8.73 1.20
C GLN A 120 10.77 -9.10 1.23
N ASN A 121 11.50 -8.60 2.23
CA ASN A 121 12.91 -8.90 2.44
C ASN A 121 13.12 -9.67 3.74
N TYR A 122 13.39 -10.97 3.65
CA TYR A 122 13.44 -11.86 4.80
C TYR A 122 14.89 -12.05 5.32
N ASP A 123 15.64 -10.97 5.45
CA ASP A 123 16.99 -10.92 6.06
C ASP A 123 17.12 -9.75 7.04
N LEU A 124 17.31 -10.05 8.33
CA LEU A 124 17.48 -9.03 9.39
C LEU A 124 18.78 -8.23 9.25
N ARG A 125 19.77 -8.75 8.51
CA ARG A 125 21.04 -8.07 8.24
C ARG A 125 20.97 -7.16 7.01
N SER A 126 19.83 -7.13 6.32
CA SER A 126 19.64 -6.27 5.18
C SER A 126 19.75 -4.79 5.58
N GLY A 127 20.40 -4.02 4.71
CA GLY A 127 20.64 -2.59 4.92
C GLY A 127 19.37 -1.76 5.09
N GLY A 128 19.51 -0.46 5.30
CA GLY A 128 18.39 0.39 5.68
C GLY A 128 17.42 0.78 4.57
N MET A 129 17.67 0.46 3.29
CA MET A 129 16.94 1.06 2.16
C MET A 129 16.43 0.01 1.16
N PHE A 130 15.12 0.06 0.88
CA PHE A 130 14.40 -0.90 0.02
C PHE A 130 13.51 -0.17 -0.99
N VAL A 131 13.40 -0.72 -2.20
CA VAL A 131 12.47 -0.23 -3.22
C VAL A 131 11.35 -1.24 -3.38
N LEU A 132 10.10 -0.77 -3.29
CA LEU A 132 8.93 -1.56 -3.65
C LEU A 132 8.45 -1.14 -5.03
N ASP A 133 8.34 -2.14 -5.90
CA ASP A 133 7.95 -1.95 -7.29
C ASP A 133 6.45 -2.23 -7.46
N SER A 134 5.77 -1.49 -8.34
CA SER A 134 4.44 -1.79 -8.88
C SER A 134 4.57 -1.91 -10.39
N ASP A 135 4.06 -3.01 -10.97
CA ASP A 135 4.16 -3.29 -12.41
C ASP A 135 5.59 -3.16 -12.99
N GLY A 136 6.58 -3.63 -12.22
CA GLY A 136 7.99 -3.59 -12.60
C GLY A 136 8.67 -2.22 -12.52
N LYS A 137 7.99 -1.21 -11.96
CA LYS A 137 8.55 0.14 -11.76
C LYS A 137 8.60 0.49 -10.26
N PRO A 138 9.65 1.18 -9.79
CA PRO A 138 9.69 1.68 -8.41
C PRO A 138 8.47 2.56 -8.11
N ASN A 139 7.74 2.20 -7.05
CA ASN A 139 6.51 2.88 -6.62
C ASN A 139 6.76 3.74 -5.38
N PHE A 140 7.52 3.22 -4.42
CA PHE A 140 7.99 3.97 -3.26
C PHE A 140 9.24 3.33 -2.66
N VAL A 141 9.93 4.10 -1.83
CA VAL A 141 11.13 3.65 -1.10
C VAL A 141 10.79 3.54 0.37
N VAL A 142 11.32 2.52 1.03
CA VAL A 142 11.23 2.34 2.48
C VAL A 142 12.62 2.49 3.07
N ILE A 143 12.74 3.35 4.07
CA ILE A 143 13.99 3.56 4.81
C ILE A 143 13.82 3.20 6.28
N LYS A 144 14.82 2.50 6.81
CA LYS A 144 15.09 2.25 8.22
C LYS A 144 16.30 3.10 8.60
N ALA A 145 16.09 4.13 9.41
CA ALA A 145 17.13 5.00 9.93
C ALA A 145 17.41 4.65 11.38
N THR A 146 18.69 4.50 11.71
CA THR A 146 19.16 4.40 13.09
C THR A 146 20.15 5.52 13.33
N PHE A 147 19.94 6.31 14.39
CA PHE A 147 20.69 7.54 14.63
C PHE A 147 22.05 7.28 15.29
N ASN A 148 22.11 6.42 16.30
CA ASN A 148 23.37 6.13 17.00
C ASN A 148 24.19 4.99 16.34
N GLY A 149 24.14 4.88 15.01
CA GLY A 149 24.54 3.70 14.22
C GLY A 149 25.99 3.62 13.73
N GLY A 150 26.96 4.24 14.41
CA GLY A 150 28.38 4.17 14.05
C GLY A 150 28.85 5.26 13.07
N ARG A 151 29.88 4.97 12.24
CA ARG A 151 30.62 5.96 11.42
C ARG A 151 29.76 6.80 10.47
N TYR A 152 28.62 6.27 10.03
CA TYR A 152 27.67 6.94 9.13
C TYR A 152 26.30 7.05 9.81
N ALA A 153 26.28 7.81 10.91
CA ALA A 153 25.09 8.06 11.72
C ALA A 153 24.07 8.91 10.95
N ASN A 154 22.86 8.38 10.76
CA ASN A 154 21.74 9.20 10.29
C ASN A 154 21.39 10.19 11.40
N GLU A 155 20.79 11.34 11.06
CA GLU A 155 20.43 12.33 12.08
C GLU A 155 19.23 13.17 11.64
N TRP A 156 18.49 13.66 12.63
CA TRP A 156 17.52 14.72 12.40
C TRP A 156 18.24 16.05 12.21
N LEU A 157 18.10 16.65 11.03
CA LEU A 157 18.49 18.04 10.79
C LEU A 157 17.49 19.00 11.44
N VAL A 158 16.20 18.63 11.40
CA VAL A 158 15.11 19.25 12.17
C VAL A 158 14.23 18.11 12.64
N ARG A 159 14.04 17.99 13.96
CA ARG A 159 13.29 16.88 14.55
C ARG A 159 11.92 16.71 13.89
N ASP A 160 11.65 15.47 13.46
CA ASP A 160 10.41 15.02 12.80
C ASP A 160 10.03 15.78 11.51
N LYS A 161 10.96 16.56 10.93
CA LYS A 161 10.71 17.41 9.74
C LYS A 161 11.78 17.30 8.67
N LYS A 162 13.05 17.16 9.04
CA LYS A 162 14.17 17.10 8.09
C LYS A 162 15.18 16.06 8.54
N LEU A 163 15.47 15.10 7.67
CA LEU A 163 16.32 13.96 7.96
C LEU A 163 17.56 13.95 7.06
N LYS A 164 18.73 13.77 7.66
CA LYS A 164 19.95 13.34 6.97
C LYS A 164 19.95 11.82 6.94
N TYR A 165 19.96 11.25 5.74
CA TYR A 165 19.98 9.80 5.54
C TYR A 165 21.10 9.40 4.58
N PHE A 166 22.04 8.58 5.01
CA PHE A 166 23.15 8.16 4.17
C PHE A 166 22.69 7.28 2.99
N LEU A 167 23.31 7.48 1.83
CA LEU A 167 23.06 6.64 0.66
C LEU A 167 23.37 5.18 1.01
N LYS A 168 22.68 4.25 0.34
CA LYS A 168 23.09 2.85 0.37
C LYS A 168 24.52 2.76 -0.14
N SER A 169 25.37 2.02 0.57
CA SER A 169 26.75 1.78 0.19
C SER A 169 27.02 0.28 -0.02
N LYS A 170 28.07 -0.01 -0.78
CA LYS A 170 28.70 -1.34 -0.83
C LYS A 170 30.20 -1.13 -0.71
N GLY A 171 30.84 -1.78 0.27
CA GLY A 171 32.28 -1.60 0.51
C GLY A 171 32.70 -0.13 0.68
N ASN A 172 31.95 0.66 1.45
CA ASN A 172 32.14 2.10 1.65
C ASN A 172 31.99 3.00 0.41
N VAL A 173 31.56 2.45 -0.73
CA VAL A 173 31.24 3.23 -1.93
C VAL A 173 29.76 3.59 -1.95
N PHE A 174 29.44 4.88 -1.93
CA PHE A 174 28.08 5.43 -1.98
C PHE A 174 27.65 5.67 -3.43
N GLY A 175 27.41 4.56 -4.15
CA GLY A 175 27.06 4.58 -5.57
C GLY A 175 25.63 5.05 -5.81
N GLU A 176 25.48 6.16 -6.53
CA GLU A 176 24.16 6.71 -6.90
C GLU A 176 23.36 5.75 -7.80
N HIS A 177 24.05 4.90 -8.57
CA HIS A 177 23.45 3.89 -9.44
C HIS A 177 22.85 2.68 -8.70
N TYR A 178 23.07 2.53 -7.38
CA TYR A 178 22.45 1.43 -6.65
C TYR A 178 20.94 1.61 -6.62
N LYS A 179 20.19 0.53 -6.91
CA LYS A 179 18.73 0.53 -7.10
C LYS A 179 17.97 1.54 -6.21
N PRO A 180 18.11 1.54 -4.87
CA PRO A 180 17.33 2.46 -4.05
C PRO A 180 17.85 3.90 -4.07
N ASN A 181 19.17 4.13 -4.22
CA ASN A 181 19.71 5.48 -4.41
C ASN A 181 19.24 6.07 -5.74
N ALA A 182 19.30 5.26 -6.81
CA ALA A 182 18.87 5.65 -8.14
C ALA A 182 17.36 5.93 -8.19
N ALA A 183 16.54 5.17 -7.44
CA ALA A 183 15.11 5.44 -7.35
C ALA A 183 14.83 6.81 -6.70
N ILE A 184 15.49 7.14 -5.59
CA ILE A 184 15.34 8.43 -4.90
C ILE A 184 15.81 9.60 -5.79
N LEU A 185 16.93 9.43 -6.51
CA LEU A 185 17.51 10.48 -7.35
C LEU A 185 16.80 10.65 -8.69
N GLY A 186 16.32 9.55 -9.28
CA GLY A 186 15.84 9.51 -10.64
C GLY A 186 14.32 9.64 -10.79
N ILE A 187 13.54 9.47 -9.72
CA ILE A 187 12.08 9.55 -9.76
C ILE A 187 11.62 10.76 -8.96
N THR A 188 11.10 11.75 -9.67
CA THR A 188 10.57 12.98 -9.07
C THR A 188 9.47 12.63 -8.06
N ASP A 189 9.61 13.18 -6.85
CA ASP A 189 8.66 13.05 -5.75
C ASP A 189 8.30 11.60 -5.34
N ILE A 190 9.20 10.63 -5.57
CA ILE A 190 8.99 9.27 -5.05
C ILE A 190 8.76 9.31 -3.53
N PRO A 191 7.67 8.71 -3.01
CA PRO A 191 7.43 8.67 -1.57
C PRO A 191 8.48 7.83 -0.84
N ILE A 192 8.97 8.32 0.29
CA ILE A 192 9.94 7.64 1.14
C ILE A 192 9.30 7.36 2.51
N LEU A 193 8.82 6.13 2.74
CA LEU A 193 8.29 5.70 4.03
C LEU A 193 9.45 5.58 5.01
N THR A 194 9.39 6.38 6.07
CA THR A 194 10.55 6.58 6.93
C THR A 194 10.29 6.00 8.30
N PHE A 195 11.06 4.98 8.64
CA PHE A 195 11.08 4.32 9.95
C PHE A 195 12.36 4.70 10.66
N VAL A 196 12.26 5.22 11.88
CA VAL A 196 13.40 5.74 12.63
C VAL A 196 13.53 5.06 13.99
N ARG A 197 14.74 4.98 14.52
CA ARG A 197 14.99 4.59 15.91
C ARG A 197 16.29 5.22 16.40
N ASP A 198 16.40 5.41 17.71
CA ASP A 198 17.59 6.02 18.28
C ASP A 198 18.78 5.04 18.28
N ASN A 199 18.54 3.76 18.60
CA ASN A 199 19.57 2.72 18.66
C ASN A 199 19.01 1.34 18.23
N ASP A 200 19.89 0.35 18.15
CA ASP A 200 19.53 -0.98 17.64
C ASP A 200 18.64 -1.83 18.57
N GLU A 201 18.54 -1.46 19.84
CA GLU A 201 17.75 -2.14 20.87
C GLU A 201 16.27 -1.69 20.86
N LEU A 202 15.99 -0.52 20.31
CA LEU A 202 14.65 0.05 20.24
C LEU A 202 13.89 -0.39 18.98
N PRO A 203 12.54 -0.46 19.05
CA PRO A 203 11.72 -0.63 17.86
C PRO A 203 11.82 0.59 16.95
N PHE A 204 11.42 0.44 15.70
CA PHE A 204 11.32 1.56 14.77
C PHE A 204 9.99 2.29 14.95
N THR A 205 10.03 3.60 15.07
CA THR A 205 8.85 4.45 14.97
C THR A 205 8.61 4.85 13.51
N TYR A 206 7.38 4.76 13.01
CA TYR A 206 7.06 5.31 11.70
C TYR A 206 6.97 6.84 11.77
N ALA A 207 7.92 7.53 11.14
CA ALA A 207 8.03 8.99 11.14
C ALA A 207 7.19 9.68 10.03
N GLY A 208 6.52 8.88 9.20
CA GLY A 208 5.72 9.36 8.07
C GLY A 208 6.47 9.35 6.74
N VAL A 209 5.98 10.16 5.82
CA VAL A 209 6.43 10.18 4.42
C VAL A 209 7.42 11.30 4.22
N PHE A 210 8.55 10.99 3.59
CA PHE A 210 9.58 11.96 3.28
C PHE A 210 9.75 12.09 1.77
N LYS A 211 10.27 13.25 1.34
CA LYS A 211 10.61 13.57 -0.03
C LYS A 211 12.08 13.97 -0.11
N TYR A 212 12.74 13.53 -1.16
CA TYR A 212 14.09 13.96 -1.48
C TYR A 212 14.14 15.47 -1.74
N LYS A 213 15.16 16.14 -1.19
CA LYS A 213 15.44 17.55 -1.46
C LYS A 213 16.75 17.75 -2.17
N LYS A 214 17.83 17.25 -1.60
CA LYS A 214 19.16 17.35 -2.21
C LYS A 214 20.10 16.27 -1.70
N ILE A 215 21.09 15.95 -2.51
CA ILE A 215 22.20 15.10 -2.15
C ILE A 215 23.37 15.97 -1.69
N HIS A 216 24.03 15.52 -0.64
CA HIS A 216 25.24 16.14 -0.11
C HIS A 216 26.40 15.16 -0.22
N ARG A 217 27.62 15.70 -0.26
CA ARG A 217 28.86 14.94 -0.34
C ARG A 217 29.83 15.42 0.73
N GLU A 218 30.39 14.49 1.48
CA GLU A 218 31.40 14.77 2.50
C GLU A 218 32.81 14.57 1.94
N SER A 219 33.81 15.10 2.64
CA SER A 219 35.22 15.04 2.23
C SER A 219 35.78 13.62 2.17
N ASP A 220 35.21 12.69 2.95
CA ASP A 220 35.56 11.27 2.94
C ASP A 220 34.93 10.48 1.77
N GLY A 221 34.20 11.16 0.88
CA GLY A 221 33.51 10.58 -0.26
C GLY A 221 32.13 9.99 0.05
N SER A 222 31.71 10.02 1.32
CA SER A 222 30.35 9.63 1.69
C SER A 222 29.32 10.62 1.14
N LYS A 223 28.10 10.09 0.93
CA LYS A 223 26.99 10.88 0.41
C LYS A 223 25.74 10.60 1.21
N TRP A 224 24.93 11.63 1.39
CA TRP A 224 23.67 11.52 2.11
C TRP A 224 22.58 12.37 1.46
N PHE A 225 21.34 11.92 1.65
CA PHE A 225 20.14 12.61 1.25
C PHE A 225 19.66 13.55 2.35
N GLU A 226 19.40 14.80 2.00
CA GLU A 226 18.49 15.65 2.75
C GLU A 226 17.07 15.32 2.34
N LEU A 227 16.29 14.87 3.31
CA LEU A 227 14.90 14.47 3.15
C LEU A 227 14.01 15.38 3.98
N ASP A 228 12.99 15.97 3.38
CA ASP A 228 11.98 16.74 4.10
C ASP A 228 10.73 15.90 4.29
N ARG A 229 10.10 16.01 5.48
CA ARG A 229 8.79 15.42 5.74
C ARG A 229 7.75 16.06 4.83
N ASP A 230 6.97 15.20 4.20
CA ASP A 230 5.82 15.61 3.41
C ASP A 230 4.73 16.16 4.35
N LYS A 231 4.31 17.41 4.13
CA LYS A 231 3.40 18.13 5.05
C LYS A 231 1.99 17.49 5.10
N LEU A 232 1.66 16.63 4.15
CA LEU A 232 0.37 15.92 4.08
C LEU A 232 0.42 14.46 4.55
N ASP A 233 1.58 13.91 4.97
CA ASP A 233 1.77 12.49 5.28
C ASP A 233 0.99 11.59 4.28
N SER A 234 1.30 11.76 2.98
CA SER A 234 0.54 11.29 1.80
C SER A 234 0.37 9.76 1.62
N PHE A 235 0.18 9.00 2.70
CA PHE A 235 -0.10 7.55 2.71
C PHE A 235 -1.44 7.17 3.35
N GLY A 236 -2.42 8.06 3.36
CA GLY A 236 -3.82 7.73 3.64
C GLY A 236 -4.50 6.93 2.52
N GLY A 237 -4.06 5.70 2.26
CA GLY A 237 -4.84 4.68 1.55
C GLY A 237 -4.65 4.57 0.03
N ALA A 238 -5.20 3.50 -0.54
CA ALA A 238 -5.40 3.29 -1.97
C ALA A 238 -5.79 4.59 -2.71
N ILE A 239 -5.31 4.77 -3.94
CA ILE A 239 -5.53 6.00 -4.72
C ILE A 239 -7.01 6.40 -4.65
N ASP A 240 -7.27 7.51 -3.96
CA ASP A 240 -8.57 8.14 -3.88
C ASP A 240 -8.97 8.53 -5.31
N ALA A 241 -10.21 8.23 -5.71
CA ALA A 241 -10.74 8.71 -6.98
C ALA A 241 -10.59 10.24 -7.13
N ARG A 242 -10.57 10.98 -6.02
CA ARG A 242 -10.26 12.41 -5.97
C ARG A 242 -8.81 12.71 -6.34
N LEU A 243 -7.83 11.98 -5.80
CA LEU A 243 -6.42 12.17 -6.13
C LEU A 243 -6.10 11.86 -7.60
N VAL A 244 -6.75 10.85 -8.17
CA VAL A 244 -6.70 10.58 -9.62
C VAL A 244 -7.23 11.77 -10.40
N GLN A 245 -8.35 12.32 -9.95
CA GLN A 245 -9.02 13.44 -10.61
C GLN A 245 -8.20 14.73 -10.51
N ASP A 246 -7.55 14.99 -9.37
CA ASP A 246 -6.72 16.16 -9.14
C ASP A 246 -5.42 16.10 -9.95
N ASP A 247 -4.79 14.93 -10.04
CA ASP A 247 -3.61 14.69 -10.89
C ASP A 247 -3.95 14.90 -12.37
N LEU A 248 -5.07 14.35 -12.83
CA LEU A 248 -5.53 14.60 -14.20
C LEU A 248 -5.81 16.09 -14.45
N THR A 249 -6.48 16.78 -13.52
CA THR A 249 -6.77 18.21 -13.62
C THR A 249 -5.49 19.03 -13.74
N THR A 250 -4.49 18.74 -12.90
CA THR A 250 -3.17 19.39 -12.94
C THR A 250 -2.46 19.16 -14.29
N ARG A 251 -2.55 17.94 -14.85
CA ARG A 251 -1.95 17.62 -16.16
C ARG A 251 -2.65 18.33 -17.31
N ILE A 252 -3.97 18.49 -17.21
CA ILE A 252 -4.77 19.25 -18.16
C ILE A 252 -4.35 20.73 -18.14
N GLU A 253 -4.25 21.34 -16.96
CA GLU A 253 -3.79 22.74 -16.80
C GLU A 253 -2.42 22.96 -17.44
N LYS A 254 -1.48 22.04 -17.22
CA LYS A 254 -0.15 22.09 -17.84
C LYS A 254 -0.21 21.92 -19.35
N SER A 255 -1.10 21.06 -19.84
CA SER A 255 -1.29 20.86 -21.27
C SER A 255 -1.85 22.12 -21.94
N PHE A 256 -2.75 22.84 -21.27
CA PHE A 256 -3.28 24.13 -21.77
C PHE A 256 -2.21 25.22 -21.92
N ALA A 257 -1.05 25.08 -21.29
CA ALA A 257 0.08 26.00 -21.46
C ALA A 257 0.90 25.74 -22.75
N LEU A 258 0.61 24.67 -23.49
CA LEU A 258 1.32 24.29 -24.71
C LEU A 258 0.60 24.80 -25.97
N PRO A 259 1.33 25.14 -27.04
CA PRO A 259 0.71 25.48 -28.31
C PRO A 259 0.09 24.26 -28.99
N ASP A 260 -0.98 24.49 -29.76
CA ASP A 260 -1.82 23.43 -30.33
C ASP A 260 -1.06 22.42 -31.20
N ASN A 261 -0.08 22.89 -31.98
CA ASN A 261 0.74 22.01 -32.83
C ASN A 261 1.53 20.98 -32.01
N GLU A 262 1.99 21.36 -30.82
CA GLU A 262 2.70 20.46 -29.91
C GLU A 262 1.74 19.52 -29.17
N LEU A 263 0.56 20.01 -28.78
CA LEU A 263 -0.49 19.15 -28.20
C LEU A 263 -0.97 18.08 -29.19
N GLU A 264 -1.17 18.46 -30.45
CA GLU A 264 -1.56 17.53 -31.51
C GLU A 264 -0.51 16.44 -31.73
N ARG A 265 0.77 16.81 -31.73
CA ARG A 265 1.87 15.86 -31.85
C ARG A 265 1.84 14.86 -30.69
N LEU A 266 1.76 15.36 -29.45
CA LEU A 266 1.71 14.54 -28.22
C LEU A 266 0.48 13.62 -28.19
N ALA A 267 -0.69 14.10 -28.61
CA ALA A 267 -1.92 13.30 -28.66
C ALA A 267 -1.86 12.19 -29.74
N ARG A 268 -1.17 12.44 -30.86
CA ARG A 268 -0.97 11.42 -31.90
C ARG A 268 -0.07 10.30 -31.41
N GLU A 269 1.01 10.66 -30.71
CA GLU A 269 2.01 9.75 -30.15
C GLU A 269 1.53 9.00 -28.90
N ALA A 270 0.52 9.53 -28.19
CA ALA A 270 -0.01 8.91 -26.98
C ALA A 270 -0.69 7.54 -27.23
N PRO A 271 -0.60 6.59 -26.29
CA PRO A 271 -1.27 5.30 -26.37
C PRO A 271 -2.79 5.46 -26.57
N LYS A 272 -3.36 4.79 -27.58
CA LYS A 272 -4.79 4.89 -27.90
C LYS A 272 -5.72 4.25 -26.85
N LYS A 273 -5.18 3.38 -25.99
CA LYS A 273 -5.92 2.73 -24.90
C LYS A 273 -5.33 3.20 -23.56
N PRO A 274 -6.08 3.95 -22.73
CA PRO A 274 -5.58 4.37 -21.43
C PRO A 274 -5.45 3.17 -20.49
N THR A 275 -4.46 3.24 -19.60
CA THR A 275 -4.27 2.25 -18.54
C THR A 275 -5.47 2.26 -17.59
N ARG A 276 -5.95 1.06 -17.22
CA ARG A 276 -7.00 0.89 -16.21
C ARG A 276 -6.37 0.61 -14.86
N PHE A 277 -6.89 1.25 -13.83
CA PHE A 277 -6.52 1.00 -12.44
C PHE A 277 -7.79 0.91 -11.59
N LEU A 278 -7.69 0.16 -10.49
CA LEU A 278 -8.77 0.01 -9.52
C LEU A 278 -8.70 1.17 -8.52
N VAL A 279 -9.79 1.92 -8.40
CA VAL A 279 -9.97 2.92 -7.34
C VAL A 279 -10.91 2.36 -6.27
N ARG A 280 -10.71 2.74 -5.02
CA ARG A 280 -11.70 2.51 -3.96
C ARG A 280 -12.58 3.74 -3.84
N THR A 281 -13.89 3.54 -3.93
CA THR A 281 -14.88 4.57 -3.63
C THR A 281 -15.67 4.16 -2.40
N THR A 282 -15.91 5.09 -1.48
CA THR A 282 -16.86 4.88 -0.38
C THR A 282 -18.27 4.98 -0.94
N ALA A 283 -19.08 3.95 -0.73
CA ALA A 283 -20.50 3.96 -1.03
C ALA A 283 -21.29 3.73 0.28
N PHE A 284 -22.42 4.40 0.41
CA PHE A 284 -23.34 4.20 1.53
C PHE A 284 -24.45 3.24 1.10
N ASP A 285 -24.77 2.29 1.96
CA ASP A 285 -25.99 1.48 1.83
C ASP A 285 -27.17 2.36 2.26
N ARG A 286 -27.94 2.83 1.27
CA ARG A 286 -29.02 3.81 1.45
C ARG A 286 -30.36 3.12 1.44
N ASP A 287 -31.29 3.55 2.28
CA ASP A 287 -32.65 3.01 2.33
C ASP A 287 -33.39 3.29 1.00
N PRO A 288 -33.75 2.24 0.24
CA PRO A 288 -34.43 2.42 -1.04
C PRO A 288 -35.81 3.07 -0.90
N ASN A 289 -36.47 2.97 0.26
CA ASN A 289 -37.78 3.58 0.51
C ASN A 289 -37.69 5.09 0.61
N ILE A 290 -36.63 5.61 1.24
CA ILE A 290 -36.34 7.05 1.31
C ILE A 290 -36.11 7.59 -0.08
N ILE A 291 -35.26 6.92 -0.87
CA ILE A 291 -34.97 7.32 -2.25
C ILE A 291 -36.26 7.36 -3.07
N ALA A 292 -37.07 6.30 -3.03
CA ALA A 292 -38.31 6.21 -3.78
C ALA A 292 -39.30 7.31 -3.38
N LEU A 293 -39.46 7.58 -2.08
CA LEU A 293 -40.40 8.59 -1.59
C LEU A 293 -39.97 10.01 -1.94
N VAL A 294 -38.67 10.33 -1.82
CA VAL A 294 -38.11 11.63 -2.21
C VAL A 294 -38.31 11.88 -3.70
N LEU A 295 -38.03 10.90 -4.56
CA LEU A 295 -38.26 11.01 -6.00
C LEU A 295 -39.75 11.18 -6.36
N ARG A 296 -40.65 10.47 -5.66
CA ARG A 296 -42.11 10.62 -5.86
C ARG A 296 -42.59 12.01 -5.45
N ARG A 297 -42.15 12.53 -4.30
CA ARG A 297 -42.48 13.88 -3.83
C ARG A 297 -42.00 14.97 -4.78
N ALA A 298 -40.87 14.74 -5.43
CA ALA A 298 -40.30 15.67 -6.40
C ALA A 298 -41.11 15.77 -7.71
N GLN A 299 -41.93 14.76 -8.04
CA GLN A 299 -42.78 14.73 -9.25
C GLN A 299 -42.03 15.06 -10.56
N GLY A 300 -40.73 14.75 -10.62
CA GLY A 300 -39.89 15.05 -11.78
C GLY A 300 -39.30 16.46 -11.83
N PHE A 301 -39.47 17.27 -10.79
CA PHE A 301 -38.90 18.61 -10.66
C PHE A 301 -37.75 18.62 -9.64
N CYS A 302 -36.70 19.38 -9.95
CA CYS A 302 -35.59 19.60 -9.04
C CYS A 302 -36.04 20.42 -7.83
N GLN A 303 -35.76 19.95 -6.61
CA GLN A 303 -36.17 20.65 -5.39
C GLN A 303 -35.29 21.85 -5.01
N GLU A 304 -34.21 22.10 -5.76
CA GLU A 304 -33.36 23.29 -5.62
C GLU A 304 -33.74 24.40 -6.61
N CYS A 305 -33.76 24.08 -7.91
CA CYS A 305 -34.00 25.10 -8.95
C CYS A 305 -35.44 25.12 -9.50
N GLY A 306 -36.30 24.19 -9.09
CA GLY A 306 -37.69 24.09 -9.56
C GLY A 306 -37.87 23.60 -11.01
N ASN A 307 -36.80 23.48 -11.79
CA ASN A 307 -36.88 23.04 -13.17
C ASN A 307 -37.20 21.54 -13.29
N PRO A 308 -37.88 21.11 -14.37
CA PRO A 308 -38.07 19.69 -14.65
C PRO A 308 -36.72 18.99 -14.84
N SER A 309 -36.71 17.68 -14.61
CA SER A 309 -35.56 16.83 -14.89
C SER A 309 -35.08 17.03 -16.33
N PRO A 310 -33.75 17.16 -16.55
CA PRO A 310 -33.22 17.45 -17.89
C PRO A 310 -33.36 16.29 -18.88
N PHE A 311 -33.61 15.07 -18.40
CA PHE A 311 -33.82 13.90 -19.25
C PHE A 311 -34.53 12.76 -18.50
N SER A 312 -35.13 11.85 -19.26
CA SER A 312 -35.72 10.62 -18.73
C SER A 312 -34.71 9.48 -18.64
N ARG A 313 -34.89 8.60 -17.66
CA ARG A 313 -34.16 7.34 -17.52
C ARG A 313 -34.43 6.47 -18.76
N LYS A 314 -33.36 5.97 -19.38
CA LYS A 314 -33.45 5.07 -20.54
C LYS A 314 -34.22 3.77 -20.25
N LYS A 315 -34.19 3.31 -19.01
CA LYS A 315 -34.77 2.02 -18.60
C LYS A 315 -36.30 2.04 -18.58
N ASP A 316 -36.91 3.13 -18.13
CA ASP A 316 -38.34 3.18 -17.78
C ASP A 316 -39.02 4.52 -18.13
N GLY A 317 -38.30 5.46 -18.76
CA GLY A 317 -38.85 6.76 -19.17
C GLY A 317 -39.10 7.74 -18.02
N THR A 318 -38.81 7.37 -16.76
CA THR A 318 -39.08 8.23 -15.61
C THR A 318 -38.10 9.41 -15.53
N PRO A 319 -38.49 10.57 -14.95
CA PRO A 319 -37.59 11.70 -14.78
C PRO A 319 -36.28 11.33 -14.03
N TYR A 320 -35.14 11.77 -14.54
CA TYR A 320 -33.85 11.56 -13.90
C TYR A 320 -33.56 12.66 -12.86
N LEU A 321 -33.68 12.32 -11.59
CA LEU A 321 -33.20 13.11 -10.47
C LEU A 321 -32.29 12.25 -9.59
N GLU A 322 -31.35 12.88 -8.91
CA GLU A 322 -30.41 12.29 -7.97
C GLU A 322 -30.82 12.68 -6.54
N VAL A 323 -30.88 11.69 -5.65
CA VAL A 323 -31.16 11.96 -4.22
C VAL A 323 -29.87 12.33 -3.53
N HIS A 324 -29.87 13.53 -2.95
CA HIS A 324 -28.77 14.14 -2.22
C HIS A 324 -29.15 14.35 -0.76
N HIS A 325 -28.20 14.16 0.15
CA HIS A 325 -28.38 14.49 1.57
C HIS A 325 -27.84 15.89 1.85
N ARG A 326 -28.66 16.78 2.42
CA ARG A 326 -28.30 18.17 2.74
C ARG A 326 -27.08 18.24 3.66
N VAL A 327 -27.10 17.41 4.71
CA VAL A 327 -25.91 17.04 5.46
C VAL A 327 -25.39 15.74 4.85
N PRO A 328 -24.22 15.75 4.16
CA PRO A 328 -23.72 14.57 3.49
C PRO A 328 -23.55 13.39 4.46
N LEU A 329 -23.89 12.18 4.02
CA LEU A 329 -23.69 10.96 4.83
C LEU A 329 -22.21 10.78 5.26
N ALA A 330 -21.27 11.19 4.40
CA ALA A 330 -19.84 11.18 4.71
C ALA A 330 -19.41 12.16 5.82
N GLN A 331 -20.27 13.13 6.15
CA GLN A 331 -20.09 14.08 7.24
C GLN A 331 -20.98 13.74 8.45
N GLY A 332 -21.55 12.52 8.49
CA GLY A 332 -22.38 12.05 9.58
C GLY A 332 -23.86 12.45 9.47
N GLY A 333 -24.33 12.87 8.29
CA GLY A 333 -25.76 13.10 8.07
C GLY A 333 -26.58 11.82 8.12
N ASP A 334 -27.82 11.92 8.57
CA ASP A 334 -28.74 10.79 8.65
C ASP A 334 -29.31 10.42 7.27
N ASP A 335 -29.51 9.12 7.04
CA ASP A 335 -30.31 8.66 5.90
C ASP A 335 -31.80 8.76 6.25
N SER A 336 -32.35 9.97 6.11
CA SER A 336 -33.73 10.33 6.50
C SER A 336 -34.42 11.20 5.44
N LEU A 337 -35.75 11.29 5.49
CA LEU A 337 -36.53 12.11 4.56
C LEU A 337 -36.28 13.61 4.77
N GLU A 338 -35.99 14.01 6.01
CA GLU A 338 -35.72 15.39 6.40
C GLU A 338 -34.38 15.86 5.83
N ASN A 339 -33.41 14.93 5.72
CA ASN A 339 -32.09 15.20 5.21
C ASN A 339 -31.96 14.98 3.69
N ALA A 340 -32.87 14.25 3.05
CA ALA A 340 -32.78 13.90 1.63
C ALA A 340 -33.60 14.83 0.69
N VAL A 341 -33.05 15.13 -0.49
CA VAL A 341 -33.67 16.00 -1.51
C VAL A 341 -33.41 15.46 -2.92
N ALA A 342 -34.35 15.63 -3.84
CA ALA A 342 -34.17 15.28 -5.25
C ALA A 342 -33.61 16.47 -6.05
N LEU A 343 -32.44 16.29 -6.67
CA LEU A 343 -31.76 17.31 -7.46
C LEU A 343 -31.61 16.88 -8.92
N CYS A 344 -31.63 17.86 -9.83
CA CYS A 344 -31.13 17.64 -11.18
C CYS A 344 -29.59 17.51 -11.16
N PRO A 345 -28.97 16.85 -12.15
CA PRO A 345 -27.51 16.64 -12.19
C PRO A 345 -26.69 17.93 -12.03
N ASN A 346 -27.18 19.06 -12.56
CA ASN A 346 -26.51 20.35 -12.46
C ASN A 346 -26.52 20.89 -11.02
N CYS A 347 -27.67 20.88 -10.36
CA CYS A 347 -27.77 21.32 -8.96
C CYS A 347 -27.04 20.35 -8.03
N HIS A 348 -27.10 19.05 -8.33
CA HIS A 348 -26.39 18.02 -7.59
C HIS A 348 -24.86 18.25 -7.64
N ARG A 349 -24.31 18.48 -8.83
CA ARG A 349 -22.90 18.83 -9.02
C ARG A 349 -22.52 20.14 -8.30
N ARG A 350 -23.36 21.17 -8.41
CA ARG A 350 -23.14 22.46 -7.74
C ARG A 350 -23.00 22.30 -6.23
N MET A 351 -23.87 21.50 -5.60
CA MET A 351 -23.79 21.21 -4.16
C MET A 351 -22.50 20.50 -3.76
N HIS A 352 -21.88 19.73 -4.66
CA HIS A 352 -20.61 19.06 -4.39
C HIS A 352 -19.37 19.92 -4.65
N PHE A 353 -19.42 20.86 -5.60
CA PHE A 353 -18.21 21.50 -6.13
C PHE A 353 -18.24 23.05 -6.19
N GLY A 354 -19.38 23.68 -5.91
CA GLY A 354 -19.55 25.14 -6.04
C GLY A 354 -19.98 25.55 -7.44
#